data_AF-A0A2A3GZ90-F1
#
_entry.id   AF-A0A2A3GZ90-F1
#
_cell.length_a   1.000
_cell.length_b   1.000
_cell.length_c   1.000
_cell.angle_alpha   90.00
_cell.angle_beta   90.00
_cell.angle_gamma   90.00
#
_symmetry.space_group_name_H-M   'P 1'
#
loop_
_entity.id
_entity.type
_entity.pdbx_description
1 polymer ?
#
loop_
_entity_poly.entity_id
_entity_poly.type
_entity_poly.pdbx_seq_one_letter_code
_entity_poly.pdbx_strand_id
1 'polypeptide(L)'
;MPEFAYTDLLPMGEDTTPYRLVTSEGVSAFEADGRTFLKVEPEALRKLAEEAIHDIQHYLRPAHLAQLRRIIDDPEASANDKFVALDLLKNANIAAAGVLPMCQDTGTAIVMGKRGQNVLTEGGDEAALSRGIYDAYKNLNLRYSQMAPLTMWEEKNTGSNLPAQIELYATDGGAYKFLFMAKGGGSANKSFLYQETKAVLNEGSMMKFLEEKIRSLGTAACPPYHLAIVVGGTSAEYALKTAKYASAHYLDEIPAEGSELGHGFRDKELEEKVFELTQKIGIGAQFGGKYFCHDVRVVRLPRHGASCPVAIAVSCSADRQAVAKITAEGVFLEQLETDPARFLPDTTDEHLDESSDVVRIDLNQPMDDILAELTKYPVKTRLSLSGPLVVARDIAHAKIKERLDAGEEMPQYLKDHPVYYAGPAKTPEGYASGSFGPTTAGRMDSYVEQFQAAGGSKVMLAKGNRSQQVTDACGSHGGFYLGSIGGPAARLAQDCIKKVEVVEYEELGMEAVWKIEVEDFPAFVVVDDKGNDFFKDPAPAPTFTSIPVRGPGLA
;
A
#
# COMPACT_ATOMS: atom_id res chain seq x y z
N MET A 1 25.41 36.87 20.78
CA MET A 1 24.06 36.29 20.96
C MET A 1 23.41 36.28 19.58
N PRO A 2 22.78 35.19 19.15
CA PRO A 2 22.09 35.18 17.86
C PRO A 2 20.92 36.18 17.87
N GLU A 3 20.66 36.82 16.73
CA GLU A 3 19.44 37.61 16.52
C GLU A 3 18.25 36.69 16.29
N PHE A 4 17.04 37.15 16.63
CA PHE A 4 15.83 36.38 16.39
C PHE A 4 15.53 36.29 14.89
N ALA A 5 15.31 35.07 14.41
CA ALA A 5 14.86 34.77 13.06
C ALA A 5 13.88 33.59 13.09
N TYR A 6 12.90 33.62 12.20
CA TYR A 6 11.86 32.59 12.09
C TYR A 6 11.93 31.91 10.72
N THR A 7 11.72 30.59 10.71
CA THR A 7 11.47 29.80 9.51
C THR A 7 10.39 28.78 9.83
N ASP A 8 9.52 28.49 8.87
CA ASP A 8 8.67 27.31 8.96
C ASP A 8 9.55 26.05 8.92
N LEU A 9 9.12 24.97 9.57
CA LEU A 9 9.87 23.72 9.61
C LEU A 9 9.84 22.97 8.27
N LEU A 10 8.75 23.11 7.51
CA LEU A 10 8.56 22.53 6.18
C LEU A 10 7.98 23.62 5.26
N PRO A 11 8.80 24.63 4.90
CA PRO A 11 8.34 25.70 4.03
C PRO A 11 7.96 25.10 2.67
N MET A 12 6.71 25.30 2.27
CA MET A 12 6.17 24.78 1.01
C MET A 12 6.48 25.74 -0.13
N GLY A 13 6.89 25.20 -1.28
CA GLY A 13 7.03 25.92 -2.54
C GLY A 13 5.69 26.23 -3.21
N GLU A 14 5.77 26.60 -4.49
CA GLU A 14 4.60 26.93 -5.32
C GLU A 14 3.73 25.67 -5.55
N ASP A 15 2.41 25.85 -5.45
CA ASP A 15 1.45 24.79 -5.75
C ASP A 15 1.15 24.77 -7.26
N THR A 16 1.77 23.84 -7.96
CA THR A 16 1.61 23.63 -9.41
C THR A 16 0.56 22.57 -9.75
N THR A 17 -0.15 22.05 -8.76
CA THR A 17 -1.12 20.96 -8.94
C THR A 17 -2.29 21.41 -9.84
N PRO A 18 -2.68 20.62 -10.85
CA PRO A 18 -3.93 20.87 -11.57
C PRO A 18 -5.15 20.56 -10.69
N TYR A 19 -6.12 21.48 -10.66
CA TYR A 19 -7.36 21.33 -9.89
C TYR A 19 -8.58 21.39 -10.79
N ARG A 20 -9.57 20.52 -10.52
CA ARG A 20 -10.92 20.60 -11.06
C ARG A 20 -11.87 21.26 -10.05
N LEU A 21 -12.85 22.02 -10.55
CA LEU A 21 -13.93 22.54 -9.72
C LEU A 21 -14.90 21.40 -9.36
N VAL A 22 -15.19 21.22 -8.06
CA VAL A 22 -16.17 20.27 -7.54
C VAL A 22 -17.55 20.92 -7.41
N THR A 23 -17.58 22.13 -6.82
CA THR A 23 -18.80 22.92 -6.66
C THR A 23 -18.44 24.38 -6.35
N SER A 24 -19.31 25.31 -6.72
CA SER A 24 -19.28 26.71 -6.25
C SER A 24 -20.28 26.97 -5.12
N GLU A 25 -21.08 25.98 -4.74
CA GLU A 25 -22.08 26.07 -3.68
C GLU A 25 -21.43 25.92 -2.29
N GLY A 26 -22.04 26.51 -1.26
CA GLY A 26 -21.58 26.41 0.12
C GLY A 26 -20.33 27.22 0.45
N VAL A 27 -19.91 28.12 -0.45
CA VAL A 27 -18.82 29.08 -0.22
C VAL A 27 -19.29 30.51 -0.49
N SER A 28 -18.88 31.45 0.37
CA SER A 28 -19.12 32.88 0.15
C SER A 28 -18.07 33.73 0.83
N ALA A 29 -17.78 34.91 0.28
CA ALA A 29 -16.91 35.89 0.90
C ALA A 29 -17.74 36.97 1.60
N PHE A 30 -17.27 37.45 2.75
CA PHE A 30 -17.84 38.60 3.42
C PHE A 30 -16.76 39.43 4.13
N GLU A 31 -17.07 40.69 4.42
CA GLU A 31 -16.15 41.61 5.09
C GLU A 31 -16.50 41.74 6.57
N ALA A 32 -15.49 41.65 7.44
CA ALA A 32 -15.62 41.98 8.87
C ALA A 32 -14.29 42.55 9.38
N ASP A 33 -14.36 43.60 10.22
CA ASP A 33 -13.19 44.25 10.81
C ASP A 33 -12.08 44.62 9.79
N GLY A 34 -12.50 45.08 8.60
CA GLY A 34 -11.59 45.45 7.51
C GLY A 34 -10.83 44.28 6.86
N ARG A 35 -11.32 43.04 7.05
CA ARG A 35 -10.75 41.82 6.45
C ARG A 35 -11.82 41.07 5.68
N THR A 36 -11.42 40.51 4.54
CA THR A 36 -12.21 39.54 3.80
C THR A 36 -12.11 38.16 4.46
N PHE A 37 -13.26 37.59 4.81
CA PHE A 37 -13.40 36.23 5.31
C PHE A 37 -14.08 35.34 4.27
N LEU A 38 -13.63 34.10 4.19
CA LEU A 38 -14.29 33.02 3.46
C LEU A 38 -15.19 32.25 4.42
N LYS A 39 -16.51 32.32 4.21
CA LYS A 39 -17.48 31.43 4.86
C LYS A 39 -17.56 30.11 4.08
N VAL A 40 -17.39 28.99 4.78
CA VAL A 40 -17.51 27.62 4.22
C VAL A 40 -18.60 26.87 4.99
N GLU A 41 -19.62 26.44 4.27
CA GLU A 41 -20.72 25.65 4.84
C GLU A 41 -20.30 24.18 5.03
N PRO A 42 -20.84 23.47 6.05
CA PRO A 42 -20.55 22.05 6.27
C PRO A 42 -20.77 21.16 5.05
N GLU A 43 -21.76 21.49 4.21
CA GLU A 43 -22.09 20.74 3.00
C GLU A 43 -20.96 20.77 1.96
N ALA A 44 -20.20 21.88 1.88
CA ALA A 44 -19.03 21.97 1.01
C ALA A 44 -17.92 21.00 1.45
N LEU A 45 -17.70 20.86 2.76
CA LEU A 45 -16.74 19.89 3.33
C LEU A 45 -17.19 18.45 3.11
N ARG A 46 -18.48 18.17 3.31
CA ARG A 46 -19.09 16.85 3.07
C ARG A 46 -18.90 16.43 1.61
N LYS A 47 -19.32 17.28 0.66
CA LYS A 47 -19.22 17.00 -0.78
C LYS A 47 -17.76 16.86 -1.22
N LEU A 48 -16.86 17.70 -0.73
CA LEU A 48 -15.43 17.59 -1.02
C LEU A 48 -14.87 16.23 -0.57
N ALA A 49 -15.18 15.81 0.65
CA ALA A 49 -14.67 14.55 1.17
C ALA A 49 -15.27 13.33 0.44
N GLU A 50 -16.55 13.36 0.09
CA GLU A 50 -17.20 12.31 -0.70
C GLU A 50 -16.52 12.14 -2.07
N GLU A 51 -16.32 13.24 -2.79
CA GLU A 51 -15.67 13.28 -4.10
C GLU A 51 -14.19 12.88 -4.03
N ALA A 52 -13.46 13.35 -3.02
CA ALA A 52 -12.06 12.99 -2.84
C ALA A 52 -11.90 11.49 -2.58
N ILE A 53 -12.77 10.88 -1.77
CA ILE A 53 -12.76 9.44 -1.54
C ILE A 53 -13.17 8.67 -2.80
N HIS A 54 -14.14 9.15 -3.56
CA HIS A 54 -14.48 8.54 -4.85
C HIS A 54 -13.25 8.51 -5.78
N ASP A 55 -12.65 9.67 -6.03
CA ASP A 55 -11.58 9.82 -7.02
C ASP A 55 -10.35 8.98 -6.66
N ILE A 56 -9.88 9.06 -5.41
CA ILE A 56 -8.68 8.32 -5.02
C ILE A 56 -8.89 6.80 -4.96
N GLN A 57 -10.11 6.27 -5.06
CA GLN A 57 -10.36 4.82 -5.10
C GLN A 57 -10.41 4.26 -6.53
N HIS A 58 -10.61 5.13 -7.53
CA HIS A 58 -10.86 4.74 -8.92
C HIS A 58 -9.83 5.32 -9.90
N TYR A 59 -9.21 6.44 -9.54
CA TYR A 59 -8.23 7.15 -10.36
C TYR A 59 -6.87 7.20 -9.67
N LEU A 60 -5.82 7.34 -10.47
CA LEU A 60 -4.44 7.48 -10.01
C LEU A 60 -3.84 8.77 -10.57
N ARG A 61 -2.75 9.23 -9.96
CA ARG A 61 -1.99 10.36 -10.52
C ARG A 61 -1.38 9.98 -11.87
N PRO A 62 -1.41 10.88 -12.88
CA PRO A 62 -0.76 10.62 -14.17
C PRO A 62 0.73 10.26 -14.03
N ALA A 63 1.44 10.87 -13.08
CA ALA A 63 2.85 10.58 -12.81
C ALA A 63 3.09 9.13 -12.35
N HIS A 64 2.19 8.56 -11.54
CA HIS A 64 2.27 7.16 -11.12
C HIS A 64 2.06 6.21 -12.31
N LEU A 65 1.02 6.46 -13.12
CA LEU A 65 0.72 5.67 -14.32
C LEU A 65 1.85 5.73 -15.36
N ALA A 66 2.46 6.91 -15.55
CA ALA A 66 3.61 7.08 -16.43
C ALA A 66 4.82 6.25 -15.97
N GLN A 67 5.02 6.12 -14.65
CA GLN A 67 6.09 5.29 -14.11
C GLN A 67 5.81 3.79 -14.30
N LEU A 68 4.56 3.33 -14.19
CA LEU A 68 4.19 1.96 -14.58
C LEU A 68 4.45 1.70 -16.08
N ARG A 69 4.06 2.64 -16.96
CA ARG A 69 4.34 2.55 -18.40
C ARG A 69 5.84 2.43 -18.69
N ARG A 70 6.66 3.22 -17.99
CA ARG A 70 8.12 3.16 -18.12
C ARG A 70 8.70 1.77 -17.80
N ILE A 71 8.10 1.01 -16.89
CA ILE A 71 8.55 -0.37 -16.59
C ILE A 71 8.42 -1.26 -17.83
N ILE A 72 7.29 -1.14 -18.53
CA ILE A 72 7.00 -1.92 -19.74
C ILE A 72 8.00 -1.59 -20.85
N ASP A 73 8.29 -0.30 -21.03
CA ASP A 73 9.19 0.20 -22.07
C ASP A 73 10.68 -0.01 -21.77
N ASP A 74 11.06 -0.24 -20.50
CA ASP A 74 12.46 -0.40 -20.10
C ASP A 74 13.01 -1.76 -20.57
N PRO A 75 14.07 -1.81 -21.40
CA PRO A 75 14.71 -3.05 -21.82
C PRO A 75 15.43 -3.77 -20.66
N GLU A 76 15.75 -3.09 -19.56
CA GLU A 76 16.38 -3.67 -18.38
C GLU A 76 15.37 -4.21 -17.34
N ALA A 77 14.06 -3.97 -17.54
CA ALA A 77 13.03 -4.54 -16.68
C ALA A 77 12.95 -6.06 -16.88
N SER A 78 12.75 -6.81 -15.79
CA SER A 78 12.52 -8.26 -15.91
C SER A 78 11.17 -8.54 -16.57
N ALA A 79 10.99 -9.75 -17.13
CA ALA A 79 9.68 -10.17 -17.64
C ALA A 79 8.59 -10.10 -16.55
N ASN A 80 8.96 -10.41 -15.30
CA ASN A 80 8.05 -10.30 -14.15
C ASN A 80 7.72 -8.85 -13.80
N ASP A 81 8.68 -7.92 -13.89
CA ASP A 81 8.43 -6.49 -13.69
C ASP A 81 7.38 -5.99 -14.69
N LYS A 82 7.53 -6.34 -15.97
CA LYS A 82 6.60 -5.97 -17.05
C LYS A 82 5.23 -6.60 -16.86
N PHE A 83 5.17 -7.88 -16.50
CA PHE A 83 3.93 -8.60 -16.22
C PHE A 83 3.14 -7.95 -15.08
N VAL A 84 3.80 -7.64 -13.96
CA VAL A 84 3.16 -6.97 -12.82
C VAL A 84 2.71 -5.55 -13.19
N ALA A 85 3.55 -4.77 -13.88
CA ALA A 85 3.19 -3.42 -14.30
C ALA A 85 1.98 -3.40 -15.26
N LEU A 86 1.91 -4.35 -16.19
CA LEU A 86 0.78 -4.49 -17.11
C LEU A 86 -0.52 -4.83 -16.36
N ASP A 87 -0.47 -5.76 -15.40
CA ASP A 87 -1.64 -6.11 -14.59
C ASP A 87 -2.13 -4.92 -13.73
N LEU A 88 -1.21 -4.12 -13.20
CA LEU A 88 -1.54 -2.89 -12.47
C LEU A 88 -2.17 -1.83 -13.38
N LEU A 89 -1.68 -1.64 -14.61
CA LEU A 89 -2.28 -0.71 -15.58
C LEU A 89 -3.67 -1.17 -16.05
N LYS A 90 -3.85 -2.46 -16.35
CA LYS A 90 -5.17 -3.04 -16.67
C LYS A 90 -6.14 -2.83 -15.53
N ASN A 91 -5.68 -3.02 -14.29
CA ASN A 91 -6.48 -2.78 -13.10
C ASN A 91 -6.89 -1.31 -12.94
N ALA A 92 -5.96 -0.37 -13.17
CA ALA A 92 -6.28 1.05 -13.16
C ALA A 92 -7.35 1.41 -14.22
N ASN A 93 -7.27 0.80 -15.40
CA ASN A 93 -8.26 0.97 -16.46
C ASN A 93 -9.65 0.44 -16.07
N ILE A 94 -9.73 -0.72 -15.43
CA ILE A 94 -11.00 -1.25 -14.90
C ILE A 94 -11.56 -0.34 -13.80
N ALA A 95 -10.69 0.12 -12.88
CA ALA A 95 -11.11 0.95 -11.76
C ALA A 95 -11.65 2.32 -12.19
N ALA A 96 -11.10 2.90 -13.27
CA ALA A 96 -11.53 4.21 -13.78
C ALA A 96 -12.99 4.25 -14.25
N ALA A 97 -13.64 3.09 -14.46
CA ALA A 97 -15.07 3.02 -14.71
C ALA A 97 -15.96 3.42 -13.50
N GLY A 98 -15.37 3.57 -12.30
CA GLY A 98 -16.08 4.02 -11.09
C GLY A 98 -16.92 2.95 -10.39
N VAL A 99 -16.82 1.68 -10.81
CA VAL A 99 -17.63 0.57 -10.26
C VAL A 99 -16.85 -0.28 -9.27
N LEU A 100 -15.70 -0.83 -9.69
CA LEU A 100 -14.80 -1.62 -8.86
C LEU A 100 -13.65 -0.74 -8.37
N PRO A 101 -13.39 -0.61 -7.06
CA PRO A 101 -12.23 0.13 -6.60
C PRO A 101 -10.94 -0.59 -6.99
N MET A 102 -9.86 0.15 -7.25
CA MET A 102 -8.60 -0.44 -7.74
C MET A 102 -8.03 -1.53 -6.81
N CYS A 103 -8.30 -1.47 -5.51
CA CYS A 103 -7.81 -2.38 -4.50
C CYS A 103 -8.96 -2.83 -3.59
N GLN A 104 -8.94 -4.10 -3.16
CA GLN A 104 -9.91 -4.62 -2.18
C GLN A 104 -9.76 -3.95 -0.81
N ASP A 105 -8.53 -3.57 -0.46
CA ASP A 105 -8.27 -2.75 0.71
C ASP A 105 -8.44 -1.28 0.36
N THR A 106 -9.67 -0.78 0.49
CA THR A 106 -10.00 0.63 0.28
C THR A 106 -9.37 1.55 1.33
N GLY A 107 -8.74 0.98 2.37
CA GLY A 107 -7.83 1.69 3.27
C GLY A 107 -8.52 2.55 4.32
N THR A 108 -7.72 3.12 5.22
CA THR A 108 -8.16 4.10 6.20
C THR A 108 -8.25 5.47 5.54
N ALA A 109 -9.39 6.16 5.71
CA ALA A 109 -9.53 7.53 5.26
C ALA A 109 -8.76 8.47 6.19
N ILE A 110 -7.85 9.27 5.61
CA ILE A 110 -7.02 10.25 6.31
C ILE A 110 -7.25 11.62 5.68
N VAL A 111 -7.50 12.63 6.50
CA VAL A 111 -7.64 14.03 6.09
C VAL A 111 -6.67 14.88 6.91
N MET A 112 -5.76 15.56 6.23
CA MET A 112 -5.03 16.68 6.79
C MET A 112 -5.62 17.96 6.23
N GLY A 113 -6.20 18.80 7.07
CA GLY A 113 -6.73 20.11 6.70
C GLY A 113 -5.88 21.24 7.28
N LYS A 114 -5.69 22.32 6.52
CA LYS A 114 -5.08 23.58 6.96
C LYS A 114 -6.09 24.70 6.74
N ARG A 115 -6.71 25.17 7.82
CA ARG A 115 -7.72 26.22 7.81
C ARG A 115 -7.02 27.58 7.96
N GLY A 116 -7.08 28.39 6.91
CA GLY A 116 -6.59 29.77 6.96
C GLY A 116 -7.32 30.60 8.00
N GLN A 117 -6.62 31.55 8.62
CA GLN A 117 -7.16 32.42 9.68
C GLN A 117 -8.40 33.23 9.25
N ASN A 118 -8.55 33.47 7.94
CA ASN A 118 -9.69 34.19 7.38
C ASN A 118 -10.78 33.22 6.87
N VAL A 119 -10.74 31.94 7.22
CA VAL A 119 -11.79 30.96 6.88
C VAL A 119 -12.66 30.70 8.10
N LEU A 120 -13.97 30.93 7.95
CA LEU A 120 -14.97 30.62 8.95
C LEU A 120 -15.86 29.45 8.50
N THR A 121 -15.89 28.41 9.34
CA THR A 121 -16.87 27.33 9.28
C THR A 121 -17.88 27.49 10.40
N GLU A 122 -19.00 26.77 10.31
CA GLU A 122 -20.00 26.72 11.40
C GLU A 122 -19.54 25.87 12.60
N GLY A 123 -18.33 25.29 12.53
CA GLY A 123 -17.82 24.30 13.47
C GLY A 123 -18.24 22.87 13.08
N GLY A 124 -17.66 21.87 13.76
CA GLY A 124 -17.93 20.45 13.46
C GLY A 124 -17.36 19.99 12.12
N ASP A 125 -16.27 20.62 11.64
CA ASP A 125 -15.57 20.30 10.40
C ASP A 125 -15.28 18.80 10.29
N GLU A 126 -14.83 18.16 11.38
CA GLU A 126 -14.54 16.71 11.40
C GLU A 126 -15.79 15.87 11.14
N ALA A 127 -16.96 16.31 11.65
CA ALA A 127 -18.23 15.62 11.44
C ALA A 127 -18.71 15.74 9.99
N ALA A 128 -18.57 16.92 9.39
CA ALA A 128 -18.91 17.15 7.98
C ALA A 128 -18.01 16.32 7.04
N LEU A 129 -16.69 16.34 7.27
CA LEU A 129 -15.73 15.53 6.53
C LEU A 129 -16.00 14.02 6.72
N SER A 130 -16.22 13.58 7.96
CA SER A 130 -16.57 12.18 8.27
C SER A 130 -17.87 11.76 7.59
N ARG A 131 -18.84 12.67 7.45
CA ARG A 131 -20.09 12.39 6.75
C ARG A 131 -19.86 12.16 5.25
N GLY A 132 -19.05 12.98 4.60
CA GLY A 132 -18.68 12.77 3.19
C GLY A 132 -17.94 11.45 2.96
N ILE A 133 -17.00 11.12 3.85
CA ILE A 133 -16.32 9.81 3.84
C ILE A 133 -17.33 8.68 4.02
N TYR A 134 -18.21 8.77 5.01
CA TYR A 134 -19.27 7.78 5.23
C TYR A 134 -20.16 7.59 3.99
N ASP A 135 -20.60 8.69 3.37
CA ASP A 135 -21.47 8.67 2.19
C ASP A 135 -20.77 7.93 1.03
N ALA A 136 -19.49 8.24 0.74
CA ALA A 136 -18.70 7.53 -0.26
C ALA A 136 -18.58 6.02 0.04
N TYR A 137 -18.18 5.66 1.27
CA TYR A 137 -18.04 4.25 1.66
C TYR A 137 -19.37 3.49 1.68
N LYS A 138 -20.48 4.16 1.96
CA LYS A 138 -21.81 3.58 1.93
C LYS A 138 -22.30 3.36 0.50
N ASN A 139 -22.20 4.38 -0.34
CA ASN A 139 -22.83 4.43 -1.66
C ASN A 139 -22.00 3.73 -2.75
N LEU A 140 -20.68 3.68 -2.61
CA LEU A 140 -19.78 3.03 -3.57
C LEU A 140 -19.44 1.60 -3.14
N ASN A 141 -18.88 0.80 -4.04
CA ASN A 141 -18.52 -0.61 -3.80
C ASN A 141 -17.18 -0.77 -3.04
N LEU A 142 -16.99 0.03 -1.98
CA LEU A 142 -15.78 0.03 -1.16
C LEU A 142 -15.85 -1.02 -0.04
N ARG A 143 -14.81 -1.09 0.83
CA ARG A 143 -14.74 -2.02 1.96
C ARG A 143 -14.74 -1.32 3.31
N TYR A 144 -15.43 -1.90 4.30
CA TYR A 144 -15.36 -1.49 5.70
C TYR A 144 -14.23 -2.23 6.41
N SER A 145 -13.16 -1.50 6.75
CA SER A 145 -11.90 -2.09 7.23
C SER A 145 -11.49 -1.63 8.64
N GLN A 146 -12.28 -0.77 9.29
CA GLN A 146 -11.98 -0.30 10.65
C GLN A 146 -12.61 -1.24 11.68
N MET A 147 -11.79 -1.67 12.63
CA MET A 147 -12.18 -2.47 13.78
C MET A 147 -12.24 -1.58 15.02
N ALA A 148 -13.39 -1.53 15.68
CA ALA A 148 -13.56 -0.83 16.93
C ALA A 148 -13.20 -1.76 18.10
N PRO A 149 -12.27 -1.37 18.98
CA PRO A 149 -11.99 -2.11 20.20
C PRO A 149 -13.15 -1.91 21.20
N LEU A 150 -13.81 -3.00 21.58
CA LEU A 150 -14.84 -3.00 22.62
C LEU A 150 -14.23 -3.28 23.99
N THR A 151 -13.24 -4.16 24.02
CA THR A 151 -12.35 -4.42 25.15
C THR A 151 -10.92 -4.51 24.62
N MET A 152 -9.97 -4.98 25.44
CA MET A 152 -8.62 -5.26 24.98
C MET A 152 -8.56 -6.38 23.93
N TRP A 153 -9.51 -7.33 23.98
CA TRP A 153 -9.48 -8.56 23.19
C TRP A 153 -10.61 -8.65 22.16
N GLU A 154 -11.73 -7.99 22.45
CA GLU A 154 -12.93 -8.04 21.61
C GLU A 154 -12.98 -6.83 20.70
N GLU A 155 -13.20 -7.10 19.40
CA GLU A 155 -13.34 -6.08 18.38
C GLU A 155 -14.61 -6.28 17.57
N LYS A 156 -15.08 -5.20 16.95
CA LYS A 156 -16.20 -5.24 16.00
C LYS A 156 -15.92 -4.34 14.82
N ASN A 157 -16.19 -4.82 13.61
CA ASN A 157 -16.15 -3.97 12.42
C ASN A 157 -17.17 -2.84 12.55
N THR A 158 -16.77 -1.60 12.27
CA THR A 158 -17.68 -0.45 12.42
C THR A 158 -18.82 -0.44 11.39
N GLY A 159 -18.71 -1.22 10.32
CA GLY A 159 -19.72 -1.33 9.28
C GLY A 159 -19.81 -0.10 8.37
N SER A 160 -18.84 0.81 8.46
CA SER A 160 -18.84 2.04 7.66
C SER A 160 -17.45 2.58 7.29
N ASN A 161 -16.39 1.86 7.65
CA ASN A 161 -14.98 2.31 7.53
C ASN A 161 -14.63 3.60 8.30
N LEU A 162 -15.49 4.04 9.22
CA LEU A 162 -15.16 5.10 10.19
C LEU A 162 -14.60 4.46 11.47
N PRO A 163 -13.88 5.22 12.34
CA PRO A 163 -13.54 6.65 12.20
C PRO A 163 -12.49 6.90 11.11
N ALA A 164 -12.52 8.10 10.54
CA ALA A 164 -11.42 8.63 9.75
C ALA A 164 -10.37 9.28 10.65
N GLN A 165 -9.11 9.31 10.22
CA GLN A 165 -8.10 10.15 10.86
C GLN A 165 -8.22 11.57 10.30
N ILE A 166 -8.68 12.52 11.10
CA ILE A 166 -8.86 13.92 10.69
C ILE A 166 -7.98 14.81 11.56
N GLU A 167 -7.07 15.56 10.93
CA GLU A 167 -6.17 16.49 11.58
C GLU A 167 -6.32 17.88 10.96
N LEU A 168 -6.87 18.83 11.71
CA LEU A 168 -7.14 20.19 11.24
C LEU A 168 -6.18 21.17 11.91
N TYR A 169 -5.39 21.86 11.09
CA TYR A 169 -4.35 22.81 11.48
C TYR A 169 -4.81 24.24 11.22
N ALA A 170 -4.49 25.15 12.12
CA ALA A 170 -4.62 26.59 11.86
C ALA A 170 -3.41 27.08 11.04
N THR A 171 -3.67 27.93 10.04
CA THR A 171 -2.63 28.56 9.22
C THR A 171 -3.06 29.97 8.82
N ASP A 172 -2.20 30.72 8.15
CA ASP A 172 -2.52 32.06 7.65
C ASP A 172 -3.24 32.02 6.29
N GLY A 173 -3.89 33.12 5.93
CA GLY A 173 -4.56 33.29 4.63
C GLY A 173 -6.06 33.00 4.62
N GLY A 174 -6.66 33.08 3.42
CA GLY A 174 -8.10 32.99 3.18
C GLY A 174 -8.57 31.73 2.43
N ALA A 175 -7.85 30.62 2.59
CA ALA A 175 -8.19 29.35 1.95
C ALA A 175 -8.17 28.20 2.95
N TYR A 176 -9.00 27.18 2.71
CA TYR A 176 -8.97 25.92 3.45
C TYR A 176 -8.35 24.85 2.56
N LYS A 177 -7.14 24.40 2.88
CA LYS A 177 -6.38 23.44 2.06
C LYS A 177 -6.44 22.05 2.68
N PHE A 178 -6.44 21.01 1.88
CA PHE A 178 -6.53 19.63 2.34
C PHE A 178 -5.57 18.70 1.59
N LEU A 179 -5.18 17.62 2.26
CA LEU A 179 -4.66 16.40 1.67
C LEU A 179 -5.57 15.25 2.13
N PHE A 180 -6.24 14.61 1.17
CA PHE A 180 -7.00 13.39 1.37
C PHE A 180 -6.13 12.20 1.02
N MET A 181 -6.20 11.13 1.81
CA MET A 181 -5.53 9.86 1.52
C MET A 181 -6.43 8.67 1.86
N ALA A 182 -6.32 7.60 1.07
CA ALA A 182 -6.90 6.29 1.36
C ALA A 182 -5.77 5.28 1.59
N LYS A 183 -5.23 5.26 2.82
CA LYS A 183 -4.01 4.48 3.12
C LYS A 183 -4.35 3.02 3.38
N GLY A 184 -3.89 2.13 2.50
CA GLY A 184 -4.06 0.69 2.68
C GLY A 184 -3.23 0.17 3.86
N GLY A 185 -3.79 -0.73 4.66
CA GLY A 185 -3.18 -1.24 5.89
C GLY A 185 -1.83 -1.92 5.64
N GLY A 186 -1.68 -2.60 4.50
CA GLY A 186 -0.41 -3.21 4.09
C GLY A 186 0.75 -2.21 3.98
N SER A 187 0.50 -1.03 3.38
CA SER A 187 1.49 0.05 3.26
C SER A 187 1.67 0.82 4.58
N ALA A 188 0.60 1.00 5.35
CA ALA A 188 0.66 1.61 6.68
C ALA A 188 1.58 0.80 7.62
N ASN A 189 1.47 -0.52 7.59
CA ASN A 189 2.32 -1.44 8.37
C ASN A 189 3.79 -1.45 7.93
N LYS A 190 4.12 -0.83 6.79
CA LYS A 190 5.49 -0.60 6.30
C LYS A 190 5.96 0.83 6.53
N SER A 191 5.39 1.49 7.55
CA SER A 191 5.92 2.73 8.12
C SER A 191 6.73 2.38 9.37
N PHE A 192 8.04 2.53 9.31
CA PHE A 192 8.96 2.16 10.38
C PHE A 192 9.67 3.37 10.96
N LEU A 193 9.94 3.30 12.26
CA LEU A 193 10.75 4.26 12.99
C LEU A 193 11.96 3.57 13.59
N TYR A 194 13.12 4.16 13.38
CA TYR A 194 14.39 3.71 13.92
C TYR A 194 15.01 4.85 14.74
N GLN A 195 15.41 4.55 15.97
CA GLN A 195 16.06 5.52 16.85
C GLN A 195 17.57 5.43 16.66
N GLU A 196 18.08 6.22 15.72
CA GLU A 196 19.50 6.27 15.42
C GLU A 196 20.21 7.40 16.18
N THR A 197 21.52 7.48 16.00
CA THR A 197 22.36 8.52 16.62
C THR A 197 23.15 9.30 15.56
N LYS A 198 23.91 10.31 15.98
CA LYS A 198 24.82 11.04 15.07
C LYS A 198 25.80 10.11 14.33
N ALA A 199 26.09 8.91 14.84
CA ALA A 199 26.98 7.95 14.20
C ALA A 199 26.48 7.47 12.82
N VAL A 200 25.16 7.44 12.57
CA VAL A 200 24.62 7.07 11.26
C VAL A 200 24.78 8.19 10.21
N LEU A 201 24.99 9.44 10.65
CA LEU A 201 25.07 10.61 9.77
C LEU A 201 26.45 10.79 9.14
N ASN A 202 26.87 9.75 8.42
CA ASN A 202 27.92 9.76 7.40
C ASN A 202 27.47 8.79 6.28
N GLU A 203 27.92 9.03 5.06
CA GLU A 203 27.41 8.32 3.89
C GLU A 203 27.52 6.78 3.98
N GLY A 204 28.69 6.27 4.39
CA GLY A 204 28.90 4.82 4.50
C GLY A 204 27.97 4.14 5.50
N SER A 205 27.84 4.71 6.71
CA SER A 205 26.91 4.18 7.71
C SER A 205 25.45 4.32 7.28
N MET A 206 25.06 5.45 6.70
CA MET A 206 23.69 5.70 6.24
C MET A 206 23.30 4.73 5.14
N MET A 207 24.11 4.55 4.10
CA MET A 207 23.79 3.66 2.99
C MET A 207 23.70 2.21 3.43
N LYS A 208 24.60 1.75 4.32
CA LYS A 208 24.52 0.40 4.90
C LYS A 208 23.24 0.20 5.71
N PHE A 209 22.89 1.18 6.54
CA PHE A 209 21.64 1.16 7.31
C PHE A 209 20.42 1.11 6.38
N LEU A 210 20.37 1.99 5.39
CA LEU A 210 19.25 2.07 4.45
C LEU A 210 19.09 0.80 3.62
N GLU A 211 20.17 0.19 3.13
CA GLU A 211 20.08 -1.08 2.40
C GLU A 211 19.42 -2.17 3.24
N GLU A 212 19.88 -2.35 4.48
CA GLU A 212 19.32 -3.35 5.40
C GLU A 212 17.83 -3.11 5.64
N LYS A 213 17.45 -1.85 5.92
CA LYS A 213 16.05 -1.53 6.24
C LYS A 213 15.14 -1.58 5.01
N ILE A 214 15.62 -1.15 3.84
CA ILE A 214 14.86 -1.22 2.57
C ILE A 214 14.60 -2.68 2.18
N ARG A 215 15.59 -3.58 2.33
CA ARG A 215 15.37 -5.03 2.10
C ARG A 215 14.29 -5.58 3.03
N SER A 216 14.24 -5.12 4.29
CA SER A 216 13.24 -5.56 5.27
C SER A 216 11.79 -5.13 4.95
N LEU A 217 11.59 -4.13 4.07
CA LEU A 217 10.26 -3.80 3.56
C LEU A 217 9.64 -5.01 2.86
N GLY A 218 10.45 -5.71 2.05
CA GLY A 218 10.03 -6.85 1.24
C GLY A 218 8.93 -6.49 0.23
N THR A 219 8.23 -7.50 -0.26
CA THR A 219 7.17 -7.36 -1.27
C THR A 219 5.77 -7.29 -0.66
N ALA A 220 5.71 -7.28 0.67
CA ALA A 220 4.52 -7.34 1.49
C ALA A 220 3.61 -6.09 1.43
N ALA A 221 3.98 -5.02 0.73
CA ALA A 221 3.14 -3.84 0.54
C ALA A 221 2.86 -3.53 -0.95
N CYS A 222 3.02 -4.51 -1.85
CA CYS A 222 2.73 -4.35 -3.28
C CYS A 222 3.62 -3.28 -3.95
N PRO A 223 4.93 -3.55 -4.13
CA PRO A 223 5.78 -2.72 -5.00
C PRO A 223 5.30 -2.77 -6.46
N PRO A 224 5.69 -1.79 -7.30
CA PRO A 224 6.74 -0.80 -7.05
C PRO A 224 6.34 0.32 -6.07
N TYR A 225 7.27 0.70 -5.18
CA TYR A 225 7.00 1.68 -4.11
C TYR A 225 7.35 3.12 -4.48
N HIS A 226 6.55 4.08 -4.01
CA HIS A 226 7.06 5.43 -3.74
C HIS A 226 7.70 5.43 -2.35
N LEU A 227 9.02 5.29 -2.28
CA LEU A 227 9.76 5.15 -1.03
C LEU A 227 10.04 6.52 -0.42
N ALA A 228 9.70 6.71 0.86
CA ALA A 228 10.04 7.90 1.61
C ALA A 228 10.97 7.59 2.77
N ILE A 229 12.02 8.40 2.92
CA ILE A 229 12.99 8.34 4.01
C ILE A 229 13.05 9.72 4.65
N VAL A 230 12.91 9.78 5.97
CA VAL A 230 13.06 11.00 6.75
C VAL A 230 14.19 10.83 7.75
N VAL A 231 15.19 11.71 7.68
CA VAL A 231 16.35 11.68 8.57
C VAL A 231 16.31 12.89 9.50
N GLY A 232 16.18 12.65 10.80
CA GLY A 232 15.92 13.67 11.81
C GLY A 232 14.44 13.88 12.07
N GLY A 233 14.13 14.92 12.84
CA GLY A 233 12.80 15.18 13.35
C GLY A 233 12.87 15.75 14.77
N THR A 234 11.90 16.59 15.11
CA THR A 234 11.74 17.14 16.47
C THR A 234 11.20 16.08 17.44
N SER A 235 10.50 15.07 16.91
CA SER A 235 10.01 13.91 17.65
C SER A 235 9.79 12.70 16.73
N ALA A 236 9.50 11.55 17.33
CA ALA A 236 9.21 10.31 16.62
C ALA A 236 7.98 10.43 15.71
N GLU A 237 6.90 10.95 16.26
CA GLU A 237 5.62 11.16 15.59
C GLU A 237 5.73 12.19 14.45
N TYR A 238 6.54 13.24 14.62
CA TYR A 238 6.78 14.21 13.55
C TYR A 238 7.59 13.61 12.39
N ALA A 239 8.60 12.78 12.69
CA ALA A 239 9.38 12.08 11.66
C ALA A 239 8.50 11.13 10.84
N LEU A 240 7.68 10.30 11.50
CA LEU A 240 6.74 9.39 10.84
C LEU A 240 5.66 10.13 10.03
N LYS A 241 5.11 11.21 10.58
CA LYS A 241 4.14 12.06 9.87
C LYS A 241 4.75 12.67 8.61
N THR A 242 5.99 13.15 8.70
CA THR A 242 6.74 13.67 7.54
C THR A 242 6.98 12.57 6.51
N ALA A 243 7.34 11.35 6.94
CA ALA A 243 7.55 10.21 6.03
C ALA A 243 6.26 9.83 5.30
N LYS A 244 5.12 9.84 6.01
CA LYS A 244 3.79 9.65 5.41
C LYS A 244 3.52 10.67 4.30
N TYR A 245 3.75 11.95 4.55
CA TYR A 245 3.51 13.02 3.57
C TYR A 245 4.51 12.99 2.41
N ALA A 246 5.79 12.69 2.67
CA ALA A 246 6.79 12.49 1.63
C ALA A 246 6.43 11.30 0.72
N SER A 247 5.91 10.20 1.28
CA SER A 247 5.49 9.04 0.47
C SER A 247 4.31 9.33 -0.45
N ALA A 248 3.52 10.35 -0.12
CA ALA A 248 2.39 10.85 -0.92
C ALA A 248 2.79 11.99 -1.87
N HIS A 249 4.10 12.27 -2.01
CA HIS A 249 4.68 13.39 -2.78
C HIS A 249 4.13 14.77 -2.37
N TYR A 250 3.57 14.91 -1.17
CA TYR A 250 3.04 16.19 -0.68
C TYR A 250 4.16 17.20 -0.40
N LEU A 251 5.40 16.72 -0.20
CA LEU A 251 6.56 17.53 0.18
C LEU A 251 7.55 17.75 -0.99
N ASP A 252 7.11 17.55 -2.23
CA ASP A 252 8.01 17.58 -3.39
C ASP A 252 8.63 18.96 -3.65
N GLU A 253 7.90 20.02 -3.27
CA GLU A 253 8.23 21.44 -3.49
C GLU A 253 8.89 22.12 -2.27
N ILE A 254 9.29 21.37 -1.24
CA ILE A 254 10.10 21.96 -0.15
C ILE A 254 11.51 22.31 -0.67
N PRO A 255 12.30 23.16 0.02
CA PRO A 255 13.65 23.52 -0.40
C PRO A 255 14.53 22.29 -0.67
N ALA A 256 15.44 22.41 -1.62
CA ALA A 256 16.41 21.35 -1.95
C ALA A 256 17.69 21.40 -1.11
N GLU A 257 17.86 22.44 -0.31
CA GLU A 257 19.04 22.66 0.54
C GLU A 257 18.61 23.09 1.95
N GLY A 258 19.48 22.82 2.93
CA GLY A 258 19.26 23.21 4.32
C GLY A 258 19.57 24.68 4.59
N SER A 259 19.18 25.15 5.77
CA SER A 259 19.48 26.50 6.26
C SER A 259 20.01 26.44 7.70
N GLU A 260 20.78 27.46 8.09
CA GLU A 260 21.20 27.66 9.49
C GLU A 260 20.02 27.84 10.45
N LEU A 261 18.86 28.30 9.95
CA LEU A 261 17.61 28.38 10.72
C LEU A 261 16.98 27.00 10.96
N GLY A 262 17.44 25.96 10.26
CA GLY A 262 17.08 24.58 10.53
C GLY A 262 15.72 24.14 9.98
N HIS A 263 15.24 24.68 8.86
CA HIS A 263 14.08 24.07 8.18
C HIS A 263 14.46 22.72 7.53
N GLY A 264 13.46 21.90 7.26
CA GLY A 264 13.60 20.67 6.50
C GLY A 264 13.86 20.93 5.03
N PHE A 265 14.51 19.98 4.36
CA PHE A 265 14.78 20.05 2.92
C PHE A 265 14.73 18.67 2.26
N ARG A 266 14.53 18.64 0.95
CA ARG A 266 14.52 17.46 0.10
C ARG A 266 15.92 17.18 -0.44
N ASP A 267 16.50 16.05 -0.05
CA ASP A 267 17.87 15.65 -0.41
C ASP A 267 17.88 14.83 -1.71
N LYS A 268 18.01 15.54 -2.84
CA LYS A 268 17.99 14.92 -4.18
C LYS A 268 19.17 14.00 -4.45
N GLU A 269 20.33 14.26 -3.81
CA GLU A 269 21.52 13.42 -3.98
C GLU A 269 21.30 12.05 -3.32
N LEU A 270 20.78 12.02 -2.09
CA LEU A 270 20.49 10.75 -1.42
C LEU A 270 19.30 10.02 -2.06
N GLU A 271 18.31 10.74 -2.62
CA GLU A 271 17.23 10.14 -3.41
C GLU A 271 17.78 9.30 -4.57
N GLU A 272 18.71 9.85 -5.37
CA GLU A 272 19.31 9.16 -6.51
C GLU A 272 20.11 7.93 -6.07
N LYS A 273 20.99 8.08 -5.06
CA LYS A 273 21.78 6.97 -4.53
C LYS A 273 20.91 5.83 -3.99
N VAL A 274 19.84 6.15 -3.27
CA VAL A 274 18.90 5.16 -2.74
C VAL A 274 18.07 4.55 -3.87
N PHE A 275 17.68 5.32 -4.88
CA PHE A 275 16.92 4.78 -6.01
C PHE A 275 17.76 3.77 -6.80
N GLU A 276 19.02 4.09 -7.09
CA GLU A 276 19.96 3.13 -7.70
C GLU A 276 20.13 1.87 -6.83
N LEU A 277 20.27 2.04 -5.52
CA LEU A 277 20.35 0.93 -4.58
C LEU A 277 19.12 0.02 -4.72
N THR A 278 17.91 0.60 -4.73
CA THR A 278 16.65 -0.15 -4.85
C THR A 278 16.54 -0.93 -6.17
N GLN A 279 17.18 -0.45 -7.24
CA GLN A 279 17.23 -1.16 -8.51
C GLN A 279 18.20 -2.35 -8.50
N LYS A 280 19.25 -2.28 -7.67
CA LYS A 280 20.30 -3.30 -7.55
C LYS A 280 19.97 -4.41 -6.54
N ILE A 281 18.96 -4.25 -5.68
CA ILE A 281 18.64 -5.26 -4.65
C ILE A 281 18.05 -6.56 -5.23
N GLY A 282 17.54 -6.54 -6.46
CA GLY A 282 17.02 -7.70 -7.18
C GLY A 282 15.59 -8.14 -6.81
N ILE A 283 14.91 -7.43 -5.90
CA ILE A 283 13.55 -7.78 -5.45
C ILE A 283 12.49 -7.48 -6.53
N GLY A 284 12.69 -6.42 -7.31
CA GLY A 284 11.80 -5.99 -8.40
C GLY A 284 10.37 -5.66 -7.97
N ALA A 285 9.50 -5.56 -8.96
CA ALA A 285 8.06 -5.43 -8.78
C ALA A 285 7.50 -6.80 -8.37
N GLN A 286 7.57 -7.09 -7.07
CA GLN A 286 7.00 -8.26 -6.38
C GLN A 286 7.71 -9.60 -6.64
N PHE A 287 8.13 -9.88 -7.87
CA PHE A 287 8.65 -11.20 -8.27
C PHE A 287 10.00 -11.12 -8.99
N GLY A 288 10.96 -10.39 -8.41
CA GLY A 288 12.33 -10.33 -8.91
C GLY A 288 12.51 -9.38 -10.10
N GLY A 289 13.52 -8.53 -10.04
CA GLY A 289 13.78 -7.55 -11.09
C GLY A 289 14.35 -6.23 -10.57
N LYS A 290 14.20 -5.19 -11.38
CA LYS A 290 14.74 -3.84 -11.18
C LYS A 290 13.76 -2.94 -10.43
N TYR A 291 12.46 -3.11 -10.64
CA TYR A 291 11.46 -2.11 -10.23
C TYR A 291 10.88 -2.33 -8.83
N PHE A 292 11.76 -2.36 -7.82
CA PHE A 292 11.30 -2.38 -6.42
C PHE A 292 10.64 -1.06 -6.00
N CYS A 293 11.18 0.06 -6.49
CA CYS A 293 10.64 1.39 -6.29
C CYS A 293 10.30 2.03 -7.64
N HIS A 294 9.24 2.82 -7.62
CA HIS A 294 8.90 3.82 -8.62
C HIS A 294 9.90 4.97 -8.54
N ASP A 295 10.03 5.55 -7.35
CA ASP A 295 10.95 6.63 -7.02
C ASP A 295 11.23 6.68 -5.51
N VAL A 296 12.09 7.62 -5.11
CA VAL A 296 12.46 7.87 -3.71
C VAL A 296 12.24 9.35 -3.37
N ARG A 297 11.82 9.62 -2.13
CA ARG A 297 11.84 10.93 -1.49
C ARG A 297 12.67 10.87 -0.23
N VAL A 298 13.65 11.76 -0.09
CA VAL A 298 14.45 11.89 1.13
C VAL A 298 14.23 13.27 1.72
N VAL A 299 13.70 13.35 2.93
CA VAL A 299 13.54 14.60 3.68
C VAL A 299 14.49 14.63 4.87
N ARG A 300 15.38 15.62 4.91
CA ARG A 300 16.27 15.87 6.04
C ARG A 300 15.66 16.95 6.93
N LEU A 301 15.42 16.61 8.20
CA LEU A 301 14.85 17.52 9.20
C LEU A 301 15.89 17.98 10.23
N PRO A 302 15.72 19.11 10.93
CA PRO A 302 16.50 19.39 12.14
C PRO A 302 16.28 18.30 13.20
N ARG A 303 17.17 18.24 14.18
CA ARG A 303 17.10 17.24 15.26
C ARG A 303 17.68 17.81 16.55
N HIS A 304 17.18 17.35 17.68
CA HIS A 304 17.85 17.58 18.96
C HIS A 304 19.26 16.96 18.93
N GLY A 305 20.24 17.57 19.60
CA GLY A 305 21.65 17.13 19.55
C GLY A 305 21.85 15.66 19.92
N ALA A 306 21.06 15.16 20.88
CA ALA A 306 21.09 13.79 21.38
C ALA A 306 20.22 12.77 20.61
N SER A 307 19.56 13.18 19.52
CA SER A 307 18.55 12.36 18.83
C SER A 307 18.80 12.32 17.33
N CYS A 308 18.45 11.21 16.68
CA CYS A 308 18.40 11.11 15.22
C CYS A 308 17.32 10.08 14.81
N PRO A 309 16.02 10.39 14.95
CA PRO A 309 14.99 9.50 14.43
C PRO A 309 15.14 9.37 12.92
N VAL A 310 15.04 8.15 12.41
CA VAL A 310 14.96 7.87 10.98
C VAL A 310 13.66 7.14 10.72
N ALA A 311 12.80 7.71 9.88
CA ALA A 311 11.51 7.13 9.51
C ALA A 311 11.53 6.70 8.04
N ILE A 312 10.98 5.52 7.77
CA ILE A 312 10.80 4.99 6.42
C ILE A 312 9.32 4.70 6.20
N ALA A 313 8.76 5.11 5.08
CA ALA A 313 7.39 4.81 4.68
C ALA A 313 7.33 4.55 3.18
N VAL A 314 6.26 3.89 2.72
CA VAL A 314 6.03 3.64 1.29
C VAL A 314 4.60 4.03 0.89
N SER A 315 4.41 4.54 -0.31
CA SER A 315 3.14 4.37 -1.04
C SER A 315 3.20 3.10 -1.87
N CYS A 316 2.12 2.32 -1.83
CA CYS A 316 1.98 1.06 -2.56
C CYS A 316 1.41 1.28 -3.97
N SER A 317 1.22 0.21 -4.76
CA SER A 317 0.54 0.30 -6.06
C SER A 317 -0.87 0.93 -5.99
N ALA A 318 -1.55 0.86 -4.85
CA ALA A 318 -2.73 1.69 -4.59
C ALA A 318 -2.28 3.07 -4.08
N ASP A 319 -1.72 3.89 -4.97
CA ASP A 319 -1.20 5.23 -4.68
C ASP A 319 -2.31 6.28 -4.64
N ARG A 320 -2.97 6.41 -3.48
CA ARG A 320 -4.29 7.04 -3.34
C ARG A 320 -4.25 8.28 -2.45
N GLN A 321 -4.00 9.42 -3.07
CA GLN A 321 -4.08 10.74 -2.43
C GLN A 321 -4.55 11.80 -3.42
N ALA A 322 -5.16 12.85 -2.87
CA ALA A 322 -5.54 14.05 -3.62
C ALA A 322 -5.39 15.28 -2.72
N VAL A 323 -4.76 16.34 -3.24
CA VAL A 323 -4.83 17.66 -2.59
C VAL A 323 -6.13 18.37 -2.98
N ALA A 324 -6.61 19.25 -2.11
CA ALA A 324 -7.80 20.04 -2.38
C ALA A 324 -7.70 21.42 -1.73
N LYS A 325 -8.51 22.35 -2.20
CA LYS A 325 -8.65 23.68 -1.59
C LYS A 325 -10.04 24.24 -1.74
N ILE A 326 -10.46 25.01 -0.75
CA ILE A 326 -11.67 25.81 -0.77
C ILE A 326 -11.24 27.27 -0.73
N THR A 327 -11.69 28.04 -1.72
CA THR A 327 -11.43 29.47 -1.88
C THR A 327 -12.75 30.21 -2.16
N ALA A 328 -12.69 31.52 -2.38
CA ALA A 328 -13.88 32.31 -2.71
C ALA A 328 -14.50 31.90 -4.06
N GLU A 329 -13.71 31.30 -4.95
CA GLU A 329 -14.13 30.85 -6.28
C GLU A 329 -14.83 29.48 -6.26
N GLY A 330 -14.69 28.70 -5.18
CA GLY A 330 -15.28 27.37 -5.10
C GLY A 330 -14.51 26.36 -4.27
N VAL A 331 -14.96 25.11 -4.39
CA VAL A 331 -14.34 23.90 -3.85
C VAL A 331 -13.61 23.20 -4.99
N PHE A 332 -12.31 22.99 -4.81
CA PHE A 332 -11.42 22.44 -5.81
C PHE A 332 -10.73 21.17 -5.31
N LEU A 333 -10.62 20.17 -6.19
CA LEU A 333 -9.95 18.90 -5.93
C LEU A 333 -8.89 18.66 -7.00
N GLU A 334 -7.78 18.04 -6.64
CA GLU A 334 -6.74 17.61 -7.58
C GLU A 334 -7.34 16.81 -8.74
N GLN A 335 -6.94 17.16 -9.96
CA GLN A 335 -7.38 16.45 -11.16
C GLN A 335 -6.51 15.20 -11.38
N LEU A 336 -7.07 14.03 -11.06
CA LEU A 336 -6.46 12.73 -11.33
C LEU A 336 -6.70 12.27 -12.78
N GLU A 337 -6.05 11.17 -13.18
CA GLU A 337 -6.24 10.58 -14.52
C GLU A 337 -7.57 9.84 -14.61
N THR A 338 -8.40 10.22 -15.59
CA THR A 338 -9.71 9.58 -15.85
C THR A 338 -9.69 8.68 -17.09
N ASP A 339 -8.66 8.78 -17.93
CA ASP A 339 -8.40 7.91 -19.07
C ASP A 339 -7.02 7.23 -18.92
N PRO A 340 -6.86 6.27 -17.99
CA PRO A 340 -5.61 5.56 -17.79
C PRO A 340 -5.27 4.63 -18.98
N ALA A 341 -6.22 4.36 -19.90
CA ALA A 341 -6.00 3.51 -21.07
C ALA A 341 -4.85 4.02 -21.95
N ARG A 342 -4.63 5.34 -21.99
CA ARG A 342 -3.52 5.96 -22.73
C ARG A 342 -2.12 5.55 -22.25
N PHE A 343 -2.01 4.95 -21.06
CA PHE A 343 -0.77 4.39 -20.52
C PHE A 343 -0.61 2.90 -20.79
N LEU A 344 -1.63 2.20 -21.32
CA LEU A 344 -1.48 0.81 -21.72
C LEU A 344 -0.53 0.69 -22.94
N PRO A 345 0.24 -0.40 -23.05
CA PRO A 345 0.97 -0.70 -24.27
C PRO A 345 0.02 -1.02 -25.43
N ASP A 346 0.47 -0.79 -26.65
CA ASP A 346 -0.26 -1.21 -27.85
C ASP A 346 -0.45 -2.73 -27.85
N THR A 347 -1.61 -3.19 -28.33
CA THR A 347 -1.90 -4.62 -28.45
C THR A 347 -1.27 -5.14 -29.74
N THR A 348 -0.14 -5.82 -29.64
CA THR A 348 0.54 -6.46 -30.79
C THR A 348 0.34 -7.98 -30.75
N ASP A 349 0.43 -8.62 -31.92
CA ASP A 349 0.30 -10.09 -32.04
C ASP A 349 1.40 -10.86 -31.28
N GLU A 350 2.52 -10.21 -30.96
CA GLU A 350 3.64 -10.78 -30.19
C GLU A 350 3.26 -11.15 -28.74
N HIS A 351 2.24 -10.50 -28.16
CA HIS A 351 1.77 -10.79 -26.80
C HIS A 351 0.97 -12.12 -26.70
N LEU A 352 0.61 -12.76 -27.82
CA LEU A 352 -0.13 -14.02 -27.83
C LEU A 352 0.77 -15.25 -27.57
N ASP A 353 2.07 -15.14 -27.90
CA ASP A 353 3.05 -16.23 -27.77
C ASP A 353 3.69 -16.33 -26.38
N GLU A 354 3.62 -15.28 -25.54
CA GLU A 354 4.14 -15.30 -24.13
C GLU A 354 3.32 -16.17 -23.15
N SER A 355 2.26 -16.82 -23.66
CA SER A 355 1.45 -17.79 -22.95
C SER A 355 2.11 -19.16 -22.78
N SER A 356 3.28 -19.40 -23.40
CA SER A 356 3.90 -20.73 -23.49
C SER A 356 4.42 -21.32 -22.17
N ASP A 357 4.71 -20.49 -21.16
CA ASP A 357 5.40 -20.91 -19.93
C ASP A 357 4.51 -20.86 -18.66
N VAL A 358 3.18 -20.78 -18.80
CA VAL A 358 2.25 -20.83 -17.66
C VAL A 358 1.79 -22.26 -17.42
N VAL A 359 2.00 -22.76 -16.20
CA VAL A 359 1.46 -24.07 -15.79
C VAL A 359 0.02 -23.89 -15.32
N ARG A 360 -0.91 -24.64 -15.91
CA ARG A 360 -2.31 -24.66 -15.47
C ARG A 360 -2.48 -25.68 -14.34
N ILE A 361 -3.08 -25.25 -13.22
CA ILE A 361 -3.38 -26.11 -12.08
C ILE A 361 -4.90 -26.17 -11.90
N ASP A 362 -5.46 -27.38 -12.00
CA ASP A 362 -6.86 -27.66 -11.70
C ASP A 362 -7.04 -27.92 -10.20
N LEU A 363 -7.77 -27.04 -9.54
CA LEU A 363 -8.07 -27.07 -8.11
C LEU A 363 -9.33 -27.89 -7.77
N ASN A 364 -10.01 -28.46 -8.78
CA ASN A 364 -11.16 -29.36 -8.56
C ASN A 364 -10.72 -30.78 -8.16
N GLN A 365 -9.42 -31.04 -8.11
CA GLN A 365 -8.85 -32.32 -7.71
C GLN A 365 -8.76 -32.42 -6.18
N PRO A 366 -8.70 -33.65 -5.62
CA PRO A 366 -8.32 -33.85 -4.22
C PRO A 366 -6.99 -33.17 -3.87
N MET A 367 -6.85 -32.70 -2.63
CA MET A 367 -5.65 -31.96 -2.18
C MET A 367 -4.34 -32.73 -2.45
N ASP A 368 -4.32 -34.04 -2.23
CA ASP A 368 -3.15 -34.88 -2.49
C ASP A 368 -2.72 -34.85 -3.97
N ASP A 369 -3.68 -34.81 -4.90
CA ASP A 369 -3.42 -34.74 -6.34
C ASP A 369 -2.92 -33.34 -6.73
N ILE A 370 -3.47 -32.28 -6.12
CA ILE A 370 -2.97 -30.90 -6.29
C ILE A 370 -1.51 -30.81 -5.83
N LEU A 371 -1.18 -31.36 -4.67
CA LEU A 371 0.20 -31.38 -4.15
C LEU A 371 1.15 -32.20 -5.04
N ALA A 372 0.69 -33.35 -5.52
CA ALA A 372 1.44 -34.19 -6.45
C ALA A 372 1.70 -33.52 -7.81
N GLU A 373 0.84 -32.60 -8.23
CA GLU A 373 1.10 -31.74 -9.40
C GLU A 373 2.09 -30.63 -9.06
N LEU A 374 1.87 -29.88 -7.97
CA LEU A 374 2.72 -28.74 -7.59
C LEU A 374 4.18 -29.14 -7.34
N THR A 375 4.44 -30.31 -6.75
CA THR A 375 5.81 -30.77 -6.44
C THR A 375 6.70 -30.95 -7.66
N LYS A 376 6.12 -31.04 -8.87
CA LYS A 376 6.87 -31.17 -10.14
C LYS A 376 7.59 -29.88 -10.52
N TYR A 377 7.19 -28.74 -9.96
CA TYR A 377 7.66 -27.42 -10.38
C TYR A 377 8.52 -26.76 -9.30
N PRO A 378 9.63 -26.11 -9.68
CA PRO A 378 10.45 -25.36 -8.73
C PRO A 378 9.79 -24.04 -8.33
N VAL A 379 10.32 -23.41 -7.28
CA VAL A 379 10.04 -21.99 -6.98
C VAL A 379 10.31 -21.12 -8.21
N LYS A 380 9.64 -19.95 -8.27
CA LYS A 380 9.63 -19.01 -9.42
C LYS A 380 8.76 -19.45 -10.61
N THR A 381 8.23 -20.67 -10.62
CA THR A 381 7.29 -21.12 -11.67
C THR A 381 5.98 -20.32 -11.62
N ARG A 382 5.53 -19.84 -12.79
CA ARG A 382 4.25 -19.12 -12.97
C ARG A 382 3.11 -20.12 -13.18
N LEU A 383 2.02 -19.92 -12.45
CA LEU A 383 0.83 -20.75 -12.42
C LEU A 383 -0.40 -19.98 -12.88
N SER A 384 -1.35 -20.69 -13.46
CA SER A 384 -2.74 -20.27 -13.69
C SER A 384 -3.67 -21.27 -12.99
N LEU A 385 -4.36 -20.82 -11.94
CA LEU A 385 -5.17 -21.67 -11.08
C LEU A 385 -6.65 -21.60 -11.52
N SER A 386 -7.34 -22.73 -11.57
CA SER A 386 -8.78 -22.79 -11.86
C SER A 386 -9.49 -23.79 -10.95
N GLY A 387 -10.63 -23.39 -10.37
CA GLY A 387 -11.41 -24.20 -9.41
C GLY A 387 -11.62 -23.50 -8.07
N PRO A 388 -12.00 -24.25 -7.01
CA PRO A 388 -12.38 -23.66 -5.73
C PRO A 388 -11.19 -23.19 -4.90
N LEU A 389 -11.34 -22.04 -4.25
CA LEU A 389 -10.47 -21.55 -3.18
C LEU A 389 -11.30 -21.26 -1.94
N VAL A 390 -10.75 -21.57 -0.76
CA VAL A 390 -11.29 -21.08 0.51
C VAL A 390 -10.58 -19.80 0.87
N VAL A 391 -11.32 -18.77 1.22
CA VAL A 391 -10.76 -17.49 1.65
C VAL A 391 -10.84 -17.38 3.17
N ALA A 392 -9.72 -17.14 3.82
CA ALA A 392 -9.65 -16.88 5.26
C ALA A 392 -8.44 -15.99 5.56
N ARG A 393 -8.54 -15.12 6.57
CA ARG A 393 -7.46 -14.22 6.98
C ARG A 393 -7.43 -14.01 8.49
N ASP A 394 -6.81 -12.93 8.95
CA ASP A 394 -6.43 -12.62 10.32
C ASP A 394 -7.43 -13.13 11.40
N ILE A 395 -8.68 -12.64 11.45
CA ILE A 395 -9.64 -13.03 12.50
C ILE A 395 -10.13 -14.47 12.32
N ALA A 396 -10.40 -14.90 11.08
CA ALA A 396 -10.80 -16.28 10.82
C ALA A 396 -9.71 -17.30 11.23
N HIS A 397 -8.44 -16.99 10.98
CA HIS A 397 -7.30 -17.81 11.43
C HIS A 397 -7.20 -17.84 12.95
N ALA A 398 -7.40 -16.71 13.62
CA ALA A 398 -7.41 -16.66 15.09
C ALA A 398 -8.51 -17.56 15.67
N LYS A 399 -9.75 -17.47 15.16
CA LYS A 399 -10.86 -18.34 15.60
C LYS A 399 -10.61 -19.82 15.33
N ILE A 400 -10.05 -20.16 14.17
CA ILE A 400 -9.71 -21.55 13.83
C ILE A 400 -8.59 -22.07 14.76
N LYS A 401 -7.62 -21.21 15.09
CA LYS A 401 -6.60 -21.55 16.09
C LYS A 401 -7.21 -21.80 17.47
N GLU A 402 -8.13 -20.95 17.93
CA GLU A 402 -8.85 -21.15 19.20
C GLU A 402 -9.57 -22.50 19.25
N ARG A 403 -10.21 -22.91 18.14
CA ARG A 403 -10.84 -24.24 18.01
C ARG A 403 -9.82 -25.37 18.17
N LEU A 404 -8.69 -25.30 17.47
CA LEU A 404 -7.63 -26.31 17.59
C LEU A 404 -7.04 -26.36 19.00
N ASP A 405 -6.82 -25.21 19.63
CA ASP A 405 -6.31 -25.12 21.00
C ASP A 405 -7.33 -25.71 22.01
N ALA A 406 -8.63 -25.63 21.70
CA ALA A 406 -9.71 -26.27 22.47
C ALA A 406 -9.86 -27.78 22.19
N GLY A 407 -9.06 -28.34 21.27
CA GLY A 407 -9.08 -29.76 20.91
C GLY A 407 -10.11 -30.13 19.84
N GLU A 408 -10.72 -29.15 19.17
CA GLU A 408 -11.55 -29.40 17.99
C GLU A 408 -10.70 -29.78 16.76
N GLU A 409 -11.32 -30.43 15.78
CA GLU A 409 -10.63 -30.80 14.54
C GLU A 409 -10.46 -29.62 13.59
N MET A 410 -9.42 -29.69 12.76
CA MET A 410 -9.23 -28.76 11.64
C MET A 410 -10.47 -28.77 10.72
N PRO A 411 -11.09 -27.61 10.43
CA PRO A 411 -12.25 -27.53 9.56
C PRO A 411 -11.99 -28.15 8.19
N GLN A 412 -12.96 -28.93 7.71
CA GLN A 412 -12.80 -29.71 6.47
C GLN A 412 -12.50 -28.84 5.25
N TYR A 413 -13.09 -27.64 5.18
CA TYR A 413 -12.85 -26.70 4.08
C TYR A 413 -11.38 -26.24 3.99
N LEU A 414 -10.60 -26.25 5.08
CA LEU A 414 -9.16 -25.93 5.05
C LEU A 414 -8.28 -27.12 4.69
N LYS A 415 -8.82 -28.35 4.71
CA LYS A 415 -8.15 -29.57 4.27
C LYS A 415 -8.36 -29.79 2.78
N ASP A 416 -9.58 -29.55 2.30
CA ASP A 416 -10.01 -29.90 0.94
C ASP A 416 -9.60 -28.89 -0.12
N HIS A 417 -9.34 -27.63 0.24
CA HIS A 417 -9.12 -26.54 -0.71
C HIS A 417 -7.91 -25.68 -0.35
N PRO A 418 -7.21 -25.09 -1.34
CA PRO A 418 -6.19 -24.09 -1.07
C PRO A 418 -6.78 -22.88 -0.34
N VAL A 419 -5.98 -22.29 0.56
CA VAL A 419 -6.40 -21.19 1.43
C VAL A 419 -5.89 -19.86 0.88
N TYR A 420 -6.78 -19.05 0.35
CA TYR A 420 -6.53 -17.71 -0.14
C TYR A 420 -6.65 -16.67 0.98
N TYR A 421 -5.57 -15.95 1.27
CA TYR A 421 -5.62 -14.89 2.26
C TYR A 421 -6.08 -13.60 1.60
N ALA A 422 -7.35 -13.27 1.77
CA ALA A 422 -7.95 -12.06 1.22
C ALA A 422 -9.20 -11.63 2.02
N GLY A 423 -9.68 -10.42 1.74
CA GLY A 423 -10.96 -9.93 2.23
C GLY A 423 -11.59 -9.01 1.18
N PRO A 424 -12.78 -9.33 0.65
CA PRO A 424 -13.35 -8.66 -0.52
C PRO A 424 -13.84 -7.24 -0.19
N ALA A 425 -13.86 -6.36 -1.18
CA ALA A 425 -14.72 -5.17 -1.17
C ALA A 425 -16.19 -5.56 -1.44
N LYS A 426 -17.13 -4.62 -1.26
CA LYS A 426 -18.55 -4.87 -1.54
C LYS A 426 -18.75 -5.26 -3.00
N THR A 427 -19.63 -6.23 -3.26
CA THR A 427 -19.97 -6.68 -4.62
C THR A 427 -20.92 -5.69 -5.29
N PRO A 428 -20.56 -5.11 -6.46
CA PRO A 428 -21.47 -4.30 -7.25
C PRO A 428 -22.67 -5.09 -7.75
N GLU A 429 -23.81 -4.42 -7.96
CA GLU A 429 -24.98 -5.05 -8.58
C GLU A 429 -24.64 -5.57 -9.98
N GLY A 430 -24.99 -6.83 -10.26
CA GLY A 430 -24.71 -7.49 -11.54
C GLY A 430 -23.29 -8.04 -11.71
N TYR A 431 -22.41 -7.90 -10.71
CA TYR A 431 -21.05 -8.45 -10.73
C TYR A 431 -20.96 -9.75 -9.91
N ALA A 432 -20.06 -10.65 -10.30
CA ALA A 432 -19.79 -11.87 -9.57
C ALA A 432 -19.06 -11.62 -8.23
N SER A 433 -18.21 -10.58 -8.20
CA SER A 433 -17.38 -10.21 -7.05
C SER A 433 -17.13 -8.72 -7.01
N GLY A 434 -16.96 -8.16 -5.81
CA GLY A 434 -16.26 -6.89 -5.61
C GLY A 434 -14.75 -7.08 -5.80
N SER A 435 -13.98 -5.99 -5.77
CA SER A 435 -12.51 -6.06 -5.86
C SER A 435 -11.95 -6.97 -4.78
N PHE A 436 -11.10 -7.93 -5.15
CA PHE A 436 -10.76 -9.05 -4.28
C PHE A 436 -9.34 -9.57 -4.49
N GLY A 437 -8.36 -8.69 -4.24
CA GLY A 437 -6.93 -9.04 -4.26
C GLY A 437 -6.40 -9.66 -2.96
N PRO A 438 -5.15 -10.16 -2.98
CA PRO A 438 -4.55 -10.85 -1.83
C PRO A 438 -4.18 -9.89 -0.69
N THR A 439 -4.15 -10.41 0.54
CA THR A 439 -3.59 -9.74 1.72
C THR A 439 -2.17 -10.26 2.05
N THR A 440 -1.48 -9.59 2.97
CA THR A 440 -0.08 -9.88 3.29
C THR A 440 0.05 -11.23 3.99
N ALA A 441 0.75 -12.17 3.36
CA ALA A 441 0.92 -13.54 3.84
C ALA A 441 1.60 -13.62 5.20
N GLY A 442 2.62 -12.77 5.42
CA GLY A 442 3.44 -12.75 6.63
C GLY A 442 2.67 -12.65 7.96
N ARG A 443 1.45 -12.09 7.95
CA ARG A 443 0.63 -11.96 9.17
C ARG A 443 0.01 -13.29 9.62
N MET A 444 -0.05 -14.28 8.73
CA MET A 444 -0.56 -15.62 9.03
C MET A 444 0.55 -16.65 9.27
N ASP A 445 1.83 -16.23 9.29
CA ASP A 445 2.96 -17.16 9.40
C ASP A 445 2.92 -18.01 10.69
N SER A 446 2.43 -17.46 11.79
CA SER A 446 2.34 -18.16 13.09
C SER A 446 1.33 -19.32 13.13
N TYR A 447 0.41 -19.40 12.16
CA TYR A 447 -0.62 -20.44 12.11
C TYR A 447 -0.20 -21.65 11.27
N VAL A 448 0.75 -21.47 10.34
CA VAL A 448 1.01 -22.44 9.27
C VAL A 448 1.42 -23.81 9.81
N GLU A 449 2.39 -23.85 10.74
CA GLU A 449 2.89 -25.10 11.30
C GLU A 449 1.78 -25.90 12.00
N GLN A 450 1.03 -25.24 12.90
CA GLN A 450 -0.07 -25.89 13.63
C GLN A 450 -1.17 -26.38 12.67
N PHE A 451 -1.50 -25.57 11.65
CA PHE A 451 -2.57 -25.92 10.70
C PHE A 451 -2.16 -27.09 9.80
N GLN A 452 -0.92 -27.08 9.28
CA GLN A 452 -0.40 -28.14 8.43
C GLN A 452 -0.19 -29.46 9.18
N ALA A 453 0.24 -29.40 10.44
CA ALA A 453 0.30 -30.56 11.33
C ALA A 453 -1.08 -31.17 11.60
N ALA A 454 -2.14 -30.34 11.62
CA ALA A 454 -3.54 -30.78 11.71
C ALA A 454 -4.17 -31.15 10.34
N GLY A 455 -3.37 -31.18 9.27
CA GLY A 455 -3.79 -31.58 7.92
C GLY A 455 -4.46 -30.48 7.07
N GLY A 456 -4.57 -29.25 7.56
CA GLY A 456 -5.14 -28.12 6.83
C GLY A 456 -4.09 -27.18 6.23
N SER A 457 -4.51 -26.21 5.42
CA SER A 457 -3.65 -25.14 4.91
C SER A 457 -2.39 -25.64 4.17
N LYS A 458 -2.51 -26.77 3.47
CA LYS A 458 -1.40 -27.37 2.71
C LYS A 458 -0.97 -26.52 1.53
N VAL A 459 -1.92 -25.89 0.84
CA VAL A 459 -1.64 -24.90 -0.22
C VAL A 459 -2.19 -23.56 0.22
N MET A 460 -1.32 -22.55 0.26
CA MET A 460 -1.66 -21.19 0.68
C MET A 460 -1.46 -20.23 -0.49
N LEU A 461 -2.38 -19.28 -0.67
CA LEU A 461 -2.31 -18.27 -1.73
C LEU A 461 -2.45 -16.87 -1.12
N ALA A 462 -1.48 -15.98 -1.35
CA ALA A 462 -1.51 -14.62 -0.79
C ALA A 462 -0.50 -13.72 -1.52
N LYS A 463 -0.02 -12.64 -0.89
CA LYS A 463 1.09 -11.82 -1.43
C LYS A 463 2.16 -11.52 -0.39
N GLY A 464 3.36 -11.21 -0.88
CA GLY A 464 4.52 -10.84 -0.07
C GLY A 464 5.42 -12.02 0.28
N ASN A 465 6.67 -11.74 0.63
CA ASN A 465 7.60 -12.70 1.21
C ASN A 465 7.16 -13.12 2.64
N ARG A 466 7.59 -14.31 3.07
CA ARG A 466 7.22 -14.93 4.36
C ARG A 466 8.46 -15.25 5.19
N SER A 467 8.27 -15.55 6.47
CA SER A 467 9.39 -15.91 7.34
C SER A 467 9.87 -17.36 7.12
N GLN A 468 11.06 -17.68 7.64
CA GLN A 468 11.64 -19.05 7.61
C GLN A 468 10.65 -20.12 8.07
N GLN A 469 9.87 -19.84 9.11
CA GLN A 469 8.99 -20.83 9.74
C GLN A 469 8.00 -21.44 8.75
N VAL A 470 7.59 -20.67 7.73
CA VAL A 470 6.68 -21.15 6.68
C VAL A 470 7.42 -22.07 5.72
N THR A 471 8.65 -21.73 5.36
CA THR A 471 9.52 -22.62 4.56
C THR A 471 9.74 -23.96 5.27
N ASP A 472 10.04 -23.91 6.56
CA ASP A 472 10.31 -25.10 7.37
C ASP A 472 9.04 -25.95 7.55
N ALA A 473 7.88 -25.32 7.77
CA ALA A 473 6.59 -26.00 7.84
C ALA A 473 6.22 -26.67 6.52
N CYS A 474 6.32 -25.95 5.39
CA CYS A 474 6.08 -26.51 4.06
C CYS A 474 7.00 -27.70 3.78
N GLY A 475 8.30 -27.61 4.10
CA GLY A 475 9.24 -28.71 3.96
C GLY A 475 8.94 -29.91 4.87
N SER A 476 8.40 -29.68 6.06
CA SER A 476 8.07 -30.74 7.03
C SER A 476 6.76 -31.45 6.70
N HIS A 477 5.80 -30.72 6.13
CA HIS A 477 4.41 -31.16 5.98
C HIS A 477 3.95 -31.31 4.53
N GLY A 478 4.85 -31.14 3.56
CA GLY A 478 4.55 -31.22 2.13
C GLY A 478 3.66 -30.08 1.62
N GLY A 479 3.84 -28.87 2.17
CA GLY A 479 3.01 -27.71 1.85
C GLY A 479 3.59 -26.80 0.78
N PHE A 480 2.77 -25.88 0.26
CA PHE A 480 3.16 -24.87 -0.73
C PHE A 480 2.63 -23.49 -0.36
N TYR A 481 3.41 -22.45 -0.67
CA TYR A 481 2.94 -21.07 -0.72
C TYR A 481 3.03 -20.53 -2.14
N LEU A 482 1.87 -20.10 -2.65
CA LEU A 482 1.69 -19.47 -3.93
C LEU A 482 1.54 -17.94 -3.75
N GLY A 483 2.34 -17.18 -4.47
CA GLY A 483 2.28 -15.72 -4.50
C GLY A 483 1.41 -15.23 -5.64
N SER A 484 0.28 -14.60 -5.33
CA SER A 484 -0.52 -13.79 -6.26
C SER A 484 0.09 -12.40 -6.41
N ILE A 485 -0.17 -11.75 -7.54
CA ILE A 485 0.13 -10.32 -7.70
C ILE A 485 -0.72 -9.53 -6.70
N GLY A 486 -0.08 -8.70 -5.89
CA GLY A 486 -0.72 -7.76 -4.98
C GLY A 486 -1.01 -6.43 -5.66
N GLY A 487 -2.21 -5.89 -5.50
CA GLY A 487 -2.62 -4.63 -6.13
C GLY A 487 -3.79 -4.76 -7.11
N PRO A 488 -3.75 -5.63 -8.13
CA PRO A 488 -4.72 -5.62 -9.23
C PRO A 488 -6.07 -6.28 -8.88
N ALA A 489 -6.73 -5.80 -7.82
CA ALA A 489 -7.91 -6.43 -7.23
C ALA A 489 -9.19 -6.32 -8.08
N ALA A 490 -9.37 -5.20 -8.78
CA ALA A 490 -10.50 -5.03 -9.70
C ALA A 490 -10.38 -5.95 -10.91
N ARG A 491 -9.15 -6.10 -11.44
CA ARG A 491 -8.84 -7.03 -12.52
C ARG A 491 -9.13 -8.48 -12.13
N LEU A 492 -8.67 -8.91 -10.95
CA LEU A 492 -8.95 -10.25 -10.44
C LEU A 492 -10.45 -10.50 -10.26
N ALA A 493 -11.18 -9.52 -9.74
CA ALA A 493 -12.64 -9.62 -9.55
C ALA A 493 -13.41 -9.73 -10.87
N GLN A 494 -13.00 -8.98 -11.89
CA GLN A 494 -13.68 -8.97 -13.19
C GLN A 494 -13.36 -10.22 -14.01
N ASP A 495 -12.08 -10.59 -14.08
CA ASP A 495 -11.62 -11.58 -15.04
C ASP A 495 -11.53 -12.98 -14.45
N CYS A 496 -11.19 -13.11 -13.16
CA CYS A 496 -10.83 -14.41 -12.56
C CYS A 496 -11.91 -14.96 -11.63
N ILE A 497 -12.59 -14.14 -10.83
CA ILE A 497 -13.50 -14.63 -9.79
C ILE A 497 -14.92 -14.75 -10.35
N LYS A 498 -15.46 -15.97 -10.37
CA LYS A 498 -16.76 -16.29 -11.00
C LYS A 498 -17.90 -16.44 -9.99
N LYS A 499 -17.58 -16.73 -8.73
CA LYS A 499 -18.57 -16.93 -7.66
C LYS A 499 -17.95 -16.63 -6.31
N VAL A 500 -18.74 -16.05 -5.39
CA VAL A 500 -18.34 -15.79 -4.01
C VAL A 500 -19.48 -16.19 -3.07
N GLU A 501 -19.19 -17.04 -2.08
CA GLU A 501 -20.15 -17.50 -1.08
C GLU A 501 -19.52 -17.43 0.32
N VAL A 502 -20.30 -17.01 1.32
CA VAL A 502 -19.88 -17.10 2.72
C VAL A 502 -20.00 -18.57 3.17
N VAL A 503 -18.96 -19.08 3.81
CA VAL A 503 -18.91 -20.43 4.38
C VAL A 503 -19.13 -20.39 5.89
N GLU A 504 -18.43 -19.48 6.58
CA GLU A 504 -18.49 -19.40 8.04
C GLU A 504 -18.14 -17.99 8.54
N TYR A 505 -18.63 -17.65 9.74
CA TYR A 505 -18.39 -16.38 10.43
C TYR A 505 -18.85 -15.14 9.68
N GLU A 506 -20.07 -15.17 9.13
CA GLU A 506 -20.67 -14.05 8.40
C GLU A 506 -20.64 -12.74 9.21
N GLU A 507 -20.70 -12.82 10.55
CA GLU A 507 -20.64 -11.67 11.45
C GLU A 507 -19.33 -10.88 11.39
N LEU A 508 -18.26 -11.47 10.83
CA LEU A 508 -16.95 -10.83 10.65
C LEU A 508 -16.89 -9.94 9.40
N GLY A 509 -17.95 -9.89 8.60
CA GLY A 509 -18.01 -9.11 7.37
C GLY A 509 -16.91 -9.53 6.40
N MET A 510 -16.04 -8.61 5.99
CA MET A 510 -14.96 -8.89 5.03
C MET A 510 -13.89 -9.88 5.52
N GLU A 511 -13.88 -10.23 6.82
CA GLU A 511 -12.99 -11.23 7.43
C GLU A 511 -13.64 -12.60 7.64
N ALA A 512 -14.89 -12.79 7.17
CA ALA A 512 -15.54 -14.10 7.15
C ALA A 512 -14.73 -15.14 6.36
N VAL A 513 -15.05 -16.42 6.54
CA VAL A 513 -14.56 -17.48 5.66
C VAL A 513 -15.44 -17.51 4.42
N TRP A 514 -14.82 -17.44 3.25
CA TRP A 514 -15.52 -17.50 1.96
C TRP A 514 -15.11 -18.74 1.19
N LYS A 515 -15.93 -19.15 0.22
CA LYS A 515 -15.55 -20.04 -0.87
C LYS A 515 -15.75 -19.29 -2.17
N ILE A 516 -14.72 -19.31 -3.01
CA ILE A 516 -14.76 -18.66 -4.32
C ILE A 516 -14.43 -19.67 -5.41
N GLU A 517 -15.04 -19.48 -6.58
CA GLU A 517 -14.68 -20.19 -7.80
C GLU A 517 -13.84 -19.25 -8.66
N VAL A 518 -12.65 -19.71 -9.07
CA VAL A 518 -11.74 -18.91 -9.89
C VAL A 518 -11.41 -19.60 -11.21
N GLU A 519 -11.16 -18.79 -12.23
CA GLU A 519 -10.63 -19.21 -13.52
C GLU A 519 -9.44 -18.34 -13.90
N ASP A 520 -8.41 -18.96 -14.47
CA ASP A 520 -7.17 -18.31 -14.89
C ASP A 520 -6.54 -17.36 -13.85
N PHE A 521 -6.54 -17.78 -12.58
CA PHE A 521 -6.04 -16.96 -11.48
C PHE A 521 -4.49 -17.01 -11.44
N PRO A 522 -3.79 -15.87 -11.59
CA PRO A 522 -2.34 -15.86 -11.70
C PRO A 522 -1.65 -16.04 -10.34
N ALA A 523 -0.65 -16.92 -10.28
CA ALA A 523 0.18 -17.10 -9.10
C ALA A 523 1.62 -17.52 -9.47
N PHE A 524 2.51 -17.51 -8.49
CA PHE A 524 3.87 -18.04 -8.60
C PHE A 524 4.14 -19.03 -7.46
N VAL A 525 4.89 -20.10 -7.69
CA VAL A 525 5.42 -20.93 -6.59
C VAL A 525 6.46 -20.12 -5.84
N VAL A 526 6.15 -19.70 -4.61
CA VAL A 526 7.06 -18.90 -3.77
C VAL A 526 7.80 -19.77 -2.78
N VAL A 527 7.11 -20.68 -2.09
CA VAL A 527 7.72 -21.71 -1.24
C VAL A 527 7.22 -23.07 -1.70
N ASP A 528 8.13 -24.03 -1.82
CA ASP A 528 7.81 -25.41 -2.17
C ASP A 528 7.87 -26.35 -0.96
N ASP A 529 7.51 -27.61 -1.21
CA ASP A 529 7.53 -28.73 -0.27
C ASP A 529 8.94 -29.27 0.05
N LYS A 530 9.98 -28.60 -0.44
CA LYS A 530 11.39 -29.05 -0.35
C LYS A 530 12.26 -28.05 0.44
N GLY A 531 11.66 -27.00 0.99
CA GLY A 531 12.36 -25.97 1.76
C GLY A 531 13.00 -24.87 0.90
N ASN A 532 12.62 -24.74 -0.37
CA ASN A 532 13.08 -23.63 -1.22
C ASN A 532 12.17 -22.41 -1.07
N ASP A 533 12.73 -21.22 -1.25
CA ASP A 533 12.01 -19.94 -1.18
C ASP A 533 12.49 -19.00 -2.29
N PHE A 534 11.56 -18.48 -3.08
CA PHE A 534 11.78 -17.50 -4.14
C PHE A 534 12.70 -16.36 -3.72
N PHE A 535 12.55 -15.86 -2.49
CA PHE A 535 13.22 -14.66 -1.99
C PHE A 535 14.54 -14.94 -1.25
N LYS A 536 14.96 -16.21 -1.11
CA LYS A 536 16.22 -16.58 -0.42
C LYS A 536 17.45 -16.72 -1.32
N ASP A 537 17.31 -16.56 -2.64
CA ASP A 537 18.47 -16.63 -3.55
C ASP A 537 19.37 -15.38 -3.42
N PRO A 538 20.71 -15.53 -3.45
CA PRO A 538 21.65 -14.47 -3.14
C PRO A 538 21.78 -13.52 -4.33
N ALA A 539 21.17 -12.34 -4.26
CA ALA A 539 21.78 -11.20 -4.94
C ALA A 539 23.24 -11.11 -4.43
N PRO A 540 24.25 -10.92 -5.31
CA PRO A 540 25.63 -10.87 -4.87
C PRO A 540 25.76 -9.83 -3.74
N ALA A 541 26.48 -10.20 -2.68
CA ALA A 541 26.81 -9.26 -1.61
C ALA A 541 27.41 -7.99 -2.24
N PRO A 542 26.97 -6.78 -1.85
CA PRO A 542 27.50 -5.56 -2.43
C PRO A 542 29.01 -5.53 -2.23
N THR A 543 29.75 -5.37 -3.33
CA THR A 543 31.16 -4.97 -3.31
C THR A 543 31.24 -3.52 -2.86
N PHE A 544 31.09 -3.27 -1.56
CA PHE A 544 31.67 -2.06 -1.00
C PHE A 544 33.18 -2.24 -1.05
N THR A 545 33.85 -1.51 -1.95
CA THR A 545 35.30 -1.35 -1.92
C THR A 545 35.67 -0.85 -0.53
N SER A 546 36.18 -1.76 0.31
CA SER A 546 36.72 -1.41 1.61
C SER A 546 37.81 -0.38 1.39
N ILE A 547 37.63 0.84 1.90
CA ILE A 547 38.74 1.76 2.10
C ILE A 547 39.74 1.02 2.99
N PRO A 548 41.01 0.84 2.58
CA PRO A 548 41.99 0.16 3.42
C PRO A 548 42.13 0.94 4.73
N VAL A 549 41.70 0.33 5.83
CA VAL A 549 42.02 0.83 7.16
C VAL A 549 43.53 0.71 7.29
N ARG A 550 44.22 1.86 7.35
CA ARG A 550 45.65 1.93 7.62
C ARG A 550 45.90 1.24 8.97
N GLY A 551 46.57 0.09 8.94
CA GLY A 551 46.83 -0.72 10.13
C GLY A 551 47.64 0.06 11.18
N PRO A 552 47.50 -0.27 12.47
CA PRO A 552 48.25 0.38 13.54
C PRO A 552 49.67 -0.17 13.60
N GLY A 553 50.66 0.70 13.39
CA GLY A 553 52.08 0.48 13.69
C GLY A 553 52.93 1.50 12.94
N LEU A 554 53.96 2.14 13.49
CA LEU A 554 54.66 2.11 14.77
C LEU A 554 55.51 3.40 14.81
N ALA A 555 55.71 3.97 16.00
CA ALA A 555 56.75 4.95 16.38
C ALA A 555 56.85 6.29 15.62
#